data_AF-A0A8T3ZFI6-F1
#
_entry.id   AF-A0A8T3ZFI6-F1
#
_cell.length_a   1.000
_cell.length_b   1.000
_cell.length_c   1.000
_cell.angle_alpha   90.00
_cell.angle_beta   90.00
_cell.angle_gamma   90.00
#
_symmetry.space_group_name_H-M   'P 1'
#
loop_
_entity.id
_entity.type
_entity.pdbx_description
1 polymer ?
#
loop_
_entity_poly.entity_id
_entity_poly.type
_entity_poly.pdbx_seq_one_letter_code
_entity_poly.pdbx_strand_id
1 'polypeptide(L)' 'MTENTTIQVKKETREMLKRYGYKDETYDRIISRLVKIANRQLFYEKQKKILMTERFVPLDEI' A
#
# COMPACT_ATOMS: atom_id res chain seq x y z
N MET A 1 23.57 0.86 8.39
CA MET A 1 23.61 0.35 7.00
C MET A 1 22.28 -0.34 6.78
N THR A 2 21.53 0.02 5.74
CA THR A 2 20.27 -0.66 5.42
C THR A 2 20.62 -2.00 4.78
N GLU A 3 20.29 -3.11 5.43
CA GLU A 3 20.51 -4.45 4.88
C GLU A 3 19.54 -4.70 3.73
N ASN A 4 20.09 -5.08 2.58
CA ASN A 4 19.28 -5.51 1.44
C ASN A 4 18.95 -6.99 1.57
N THR A 5 17.69 -7.34 1.39
CA THR A 5 17.22 -8.72 1.42
C THR A 5 16.79 -9.16 0.02
N THR A 6 16.88 -10.47 -0.26
CA THR A 6 16.47 -11.01 -1.57
C THR A 6 15.06 -11.59 -1.46
N ILE A 7 14.17 -11.15 -2.34
CA ILE A 7 12.81 -11.69 -2.45
C ILE A 7 12.71 -12.50 -3.75
N GLN A 8 12.40 -13.78 -3.62
CA GLN A 8 12.09 -14.65 -4.76
C GLN A 8 10.70 -14.30 -5.30
N VAL A 9 10.63 -13.94 -6.58
CA VAL A 9 9.36 -13.62 -7.27
C VAL A 9 9.29 -14.36 -8.59
N LYS A 10 8.07 -14.64 -9.06
CA LYS A 10 7.85 -15.20 -10.39
C LYS A 10 8.35 -14.22 -11.45
N LYS A 11 8.77 -14.75 -12.61
CA LYS A 11 9.21 -13.95 -13.76
C LYS A 11 8.14 -12.94 -14.18
N GLU A 12 6.88 -13.36 -14.20
CA GLU A 12 5.74 -12.50 -14.50
C GLU A 12 5.62 -11.31 -13.55
N THR A 13 5.76 -11.53 -12.24
CA THR A 13 5.73 -10.48 -11.23
C THR A 13 6.86 -9.47 -11.43
N ARG A 14 8.07 -9.94 -11.78
CA ARG A 14 9.19 -9.04 -12.11
C ARG A 14 8.89 -8.18 -13.33
N GLU A 15 8.31 -8.76 -14.38
CA GLU A 15 7.92 -8.01 -15.58
C GLU A 15 6.79 -7.01 -15.28
N MET A 16 5.85 -7.34 -14.40
CA MET A 16 4.84 -6.38 -13.93
C MET A 16 5.49 -5.21 -13.18
N LEU A 17 6.44 -5.48 -12.27
CA LEU A 17 7.16 -4.42 -11.55
C LEU A 17 7.87 -3.46 -12.51
N LYS A 18 8.46 -3.96 -13.60
CA LYS A 18 9.06 -3.09 -14.62
C LYS A 18 8.06 -2.16 -15.29
N ARG A 19 6.81 -2.59 -15.52
CA ARG A 19 5.77 -1.73 -16.12
C ARG A 19 5.36 -0.59 -15.19
N TYR A 20 5.46 -0.79 -13.88
CA TYR A 20 5.12 0.22 -12.88
C TYR A 20 6.29 1.15 -12.54
N GLY A 21 7.51 0.80 -12.92
CA GLY A 21 8.71 1.60 -12.69
C GLY A 21 8.83 2.77 -13.65
N TYR A 22 9.37 3.88 -13.15
CA TYR A 22 9.83 5.00 -13.99
C TYR A 22 11.28 4.79 -14.44
N LYS A 23 11.74 5.59 -15.41
CA LYS A 23 13.13 5.58 -15.86
C LYS A 23 14.06 5.85 -14.66
N ASP A 24 15.08 5.00 -14.49
CA ASP A 24 16.04 5.02 -13.38
C ASP A 24 15.48 4.74 -11.97
N GLU A 25 14.31 4.09 -11.85
CA GLU A 25 13.75 3.66 -10.56
C GLU A 25 14.23 2.25 -10.16
N THR A 26 14.65 2.06 -8.91
CA THR A 26 15.06 0.75 -8.38
C THR A 26 13.85 -0.10 -7.98
N TYR A 27 13.97 -1.44 -8.03
CA TYR A 27 12.90 -2.33 -7.57
C TYR A 27 12.47 -2.04 -6.12
N ASP A 28 13.41 -1.71 -5.25
CA ASP A 28 13.12 -1.34 -3.86
C ASP A 28 12.20 -0.12 -3.75
N ARG A 29 12.46 0.93 -4.56
CA ARG A 29 11.60 2.12 -4.61
C ARG A 29 10.21 1.80 -5.17
N ILE A 30 10.14 1.00 -6.23
CA ILE A 30 8.86 0.57 -6.82
C ILE A 30 8.03 -0.18 -5.77
N ILE A 31 8.64 -1.17 -5.10
CA ILE A 31 7.98 -1.98 -4.07
C ILE A 31 7.52 -1.09 -2.91
N SER A 32 8.42 -0.23 -2.39
CA SER A 32 8.09 0.70 -1.30
C SER A 32 6.92 1.63 -1.66
N ARG A 33 6.87 2.14 -2.89
CA ARG A 33 5.79 2.99 -3.38
C ARG A 33 4.47 2.22 -3.48
N LEU A 34 4.49 1.02 -4.05
CA LEU A 34 3.30 0.17 -4.17
C LEU A 34 2.74 -0.20 -2.80
N VAL A 35 3.60 -0.54 -1.83
CA VAL A 35 3.19 -0.84 -0.45
C VAL A 35 2.54 0.38 0.22
N LYS A 36 3.09 1.58 0.04
CA LYS A 36 2.47 2.81 0.57
C LYS A 36 1.08 3.06 -0.01
N ILE A 37 0.89 2.82 -1.31
CA ILE A 37 -0.41 2.96 -1.98
C ILE A 37 -1.39 1.93 -1.42
N ALA A 38 -0.99 0.67 -1.30
CA ALA A 38 -1.82 -0.40 -0.76
C ALA A 38 -2.26 -0.10 0.69
N ASN A 39 -1.34 0.35 1.54
CA ASN A 39 -1.65 0.74 2.92
C ASN A 39 -2.66 1.88 2.99
N ARG A 40 -2.52 2.90 2.13
CA ARG A 40 -3.48 4.01 2.06
C ARG A 40 -4.86 3.52 1.64
N GLN A 41 -4.94 2.62 0.65
CA GLN A 41 -6.21 2.06 0.21
C GLN A 41 -6.87 1.23 1.32
N LEU A 42 -6.11 0.35 1.99
CA LEU A 42 -6.61 -0.46 3.11
C LEU A 42 -7.14 0.41 4.25
N PHE A 43 -6.42 1.49 4.57
CA PHE A 43 -6.86 2.46 5.57
C PHE A 43 -8.18 3.13 5.17
N TYR A 44 -8.28 3.58 3.92
CA TYR A 44 -9.50 4.19 3.40
C TYR A 44 -10.70 3.21 3.43
N GLU A 45 -10.53 1.97 3.02
CA GLU A 45 -11.59 0.96 3.08
C GLU A 45 -12.04 0.71 4.52
N LYS A 46 -11.11 0.69 5.48
CA LYS A 46 -11.44 0.55 6.91
C LYS A 46 -12.27 1.73 7.40
N GLN A 47 -11.87 2.96 7.08
CA GLN A 47 -12.63 4.16 7.44
C GLN A 47 -14.03 4.17 6.81
N LYS A 48 -14.12 3.82 5.53
CA LYS A 48 -15.38 3.72 4.80
C LYS A 48 -16.32 2.70 5.44
N LYS A 49 -15.79 1.55 5.84
CA LYS A 49 -16.56 0.53 6.57
C LYS A 49 -17.12 1.10 7.87
N ILE A 50 -16.28 1.73 8.69
CA ILE A 50 -16.70 2.37 9.95
C ILE A 50 -17.81 3.38 9.69
N LEU A 51 -17.62 4.28 8.72
CA LEU A 51 -18.63 5.29 8.36
C LEU A 51 -19.97 4.68 7.92
N MET A 52 -19.93 3.53 7.23
CA MET A 52 -21.14 2.85 6.77
C MET A 52 -21.85 2.04 7.87
N THR A 53 -21.11 1.48 8.82
CA THR A 53 -21.68 0.58 9.83
C THR A 53 -21.94 1.24 11.18
N GLU A 54 -21.18 2.27 11.54
CA GLU A 54 -21.29 2.92 12.84
C GLU A 54 -22.18 4.16 12.74
N ARG A 55 -23.15 4.26 13.65
CA ARG A 55 -23.90 5.50 13.83
C ARG A 55 -22.98 6.50 14.53
N PHE A 56 -22.81 7.67 13.92
CA PHE A 56 -22.11 8.79 14.55
C PHE A 56 -22.84 9.17 15.85
N VAL A 57 -22.15 9.03 16.99
CA VAL A 57 -22.64 9.53 18.29
C VAL A 57 -21.88 10.83 18.58
N PRO A 58 -22.57 11.98 18.57
CA PRO A 58 -21.96 13.24 18.98
C PRO A 58 -21.45 13.16 20.42
N LEU A 59 -20.31 13.79 20.69
CA LEU A 59 -19.69 13.81 22.02
C LEU A 59 -20.57 14.49 23.08
N ASP A 60 -21.56 15.29 22.67
CA ASP A 60 -22.53 15.94 23.55
C ASP A 60 -23.59 14.97 24.12
N GLU A 61 -23.64 13.72 23.66
CA GLU A 61 -24.58 12.69 24.12
C GLU A 61 -23.97 11.70 25.16
N ILE A 62 -22.74 11.95 25.65
CA ILE A 62 -22.03 11.11 26.64
C ILE A 62 -21.93 11.81 28.00
#